data_AF-A0A645GRV0-F1
#
_entry.id   AF-A0A645GRV0-F1
#
_cell.length_a   1.000
_cell.length_b   1.000
_cell.length_c   1.000
_cell.angle_alpha   90.00
_cell.angle_beta   90.00
_cell.angle_gamma   90.00
#
_symmetry.space_group_name_H-M   'P 1'
#
loop_
_entity.id
_entity.type
_entity.pdbx_description
1 polymer ?
#
loop_
_entity_poly.entity_id
_entity_poly.type
_entity_poly.pdbx_seq_one_letter_code
_entity_poly.pdbx_strand_id
1 'polypeptide(L)'
;MNLKNCAICGTCFTENFGIEKVIVNVLSNPHISCLIICGKESDHFAGQSLLALAENGVSTFGGSKKIIGSEGVIPYLDEIPATAISRFLREIEIIDLVGTTDSVVIQQAIDSCSGKERSETPELSMPEIHEHSWKKYENEVKKNIMSKIKKG
;
A
#
# COMPACT_ATOMS: atom_id res chain seq x y z
N MET A 1 -8.78 3.35 18.73
CA MET A 1 -10.04 2.79 18.21
C MET A 1 -10.19 1.38 18.75
N ASN A 2 -11.39 0.96 19.15
CA ASN A 2 -11.65 -0.42 19.59
C ASN A 2 -12.39 -1.15 18.47
N LEU A 3 -11.64 -1.65 17.48
CA LEU A 3 -12.16 -2.39 16.33
C LEU A 3 -12.14 -3.89 16.63
N LYS A 4 -13.12 -4.62 16.14
CA LYS A 4 -13.25 -6.08 16.27
C LYS A 4 -13.17 -6.75 14.91
N ASN A 5 -12.87 -8.04 14.90
CA ASN A 5 -12.84 -8.89 13.70
C ASN A 5 -11.82 -8.44 12.63
N CYS A 6 -10.75 -7.75 13.03
CA CYS A 6 -9.60 -7.48 12.17
C CYS A 6 -8.48 -8.49 12.42
N ALA A 7 -7.89 -9.06 11.37
CA ALA A 7 -6.74 -9.96 11.49
C ALA A 7 -5.46 -9.21 11.89
N ILE A 8 -5.27 -8.01 11.34
CA ILE A 8 -4.15 -7.11 11.62
C ILE A 8 -4.64 -5.67 11.46
N CYS A 9 -4.15 -4.78 12.32
CA CYS A 9 -4.42 -3.34 12.25
C CYS A 9 -3.12 -2.59 12.57
N GLY A 10 -2.83 -1.54 11.82
CA GLY A 10 -1.61 -0.76 11.98
C GLY A 10 -1.60 0.48 11.11
N THR A 11 -0.60 1.32 11.31
CA THR A 11 -0.39 2.55 10.55
C THR A 11 0.55 2.31 9.37
N CYS A 12 0.23 2.90 8.21
CA CYS A 12 1.14 2.98 7.06
C CYS A 12 1.43 4.46 6.79
N PHE A 13 2.69 4.87 6.91
CA PHE A 13 3.09 6.28 6.83
C PHE A 13 3.68 6.70 5.50
N THR A 14 4.20 5.76 4.71
CA THR A 14 5.02 6.06 3.51
C THR A 14 4.48 5.33 2.29
N GLU A 15 4.54 5.99 1.14
CA GLU A 15 4.04 5.55 -0.17
C GLU A 15 4.85 4.42 -0.84
N ASN A 16 5.83 3.85 -0.13
CA ASN A 16 6.77 2.86 -0.63
C ASN A 16 6.93 1.69 0.36
N PHE A 17 7.97 1.67 1.21
CA PHE A 17 8.26 0.54 2.09
C PHE A 17 7.12 0.23 3.06
N GLY A 18 6.35 1.24 3.49
CA GLY A 18 5.11 1.04 4.25
C GLY A 18 4.10 0.19 3.49
N ILE A 19 3.85 0.54 2.22
CA ILE A 19 2.99 -0.23 1.31
C ILE A 19 3.56 -1.63 1.05
N GLU A 20 4.86 -1.76 0.82
CA GLU A 20 5.51 -3.05 0.62
C GLU A 20 5.32 -3.97 1.84
N LYS A 21 5.49 -3.44 3.06
CA LYS A 21 5.24 -4.18 4.31
C LYS A 21 3.77 -4.57 4.45
N VAL A 22 2.83 -3.71 4.05
CA VAL A 22 1.40 -4.06 3.99
C VAL A 22 1.19 -5.25 3.06
N ILE A 23 1.72 -5.20 1.83
CA ILE A 23 1.57 -6.27 0.84
C ILE A 23 2.16 -7.58 1.37
N VAL A 24 3.38 -7.57 1.93
CA VAL A 24 4.03 -8.76 2.48
C VAL A 24 3.18 -9.37 3.60
N ASN A 25 2.74 -8.56 4.57
CA ASN A 25 1.97 -9.06 5.70
C ASN A 25 0.59 -9.59 5.27
N VAL A 26 -0.10 -8.90 4.36
CA VAL A 26 -1.39 -9.35 3.83
C VAL A 26 -1.23 -10.67 3.07
N LEU A 27 -0.23 -10.79 2.19
CA LEU A 27 -0.01 -12.01 1.42
C LEU A 27 0.48 -13.19 2.26
N SER A 28 1.10 -12.95 3.42
CA SER A 28 1.59 -14.00 4.31
C SER A 28 0.47 -14.81 4.99
N ASN A 29 -0.74 -14.26 5.10
CA ASN A 29 -1.87 -14.92 5.76
C ASN A 29 -3.01 -15.16 4.76
N PRO A 30 -3.21 -16.39 4.23
CA PRO A 30 -4.18 -16.69 3.17
C PRO A 30 -5.63 -16.33 3.52
N HIS A 31 -5.96 -16.16 4.81
CA HIS A 31 -7.29 -15.77 5.27
C HIS A 31 -7.58 -14.27 5.17
N ILE A 32 -6.57 -13.42 4.89
CA ILE A 32 -6.78 -11.99 4.63
C ILE A 32 -7.10 -11.79 3.15
N SER A 33 -8.33 -11.38 2.85
CA SER A 33 -8.81 -11.04 1.50
C SER A 33 -9.40 -9.64 1.38
N CYS A 34 -9.36 -8.84 2.44
CA CYS A 34 -9.89 -7.47 2.49
C CYS A 34 -8.86 -6.54 3.15
N LEU A 35 -8.63 -5.37 2.57
CA LEU A 35 -7.82 -4.29 3.14
C LEU A 35 -8.65 -3.01 3.16
N ILE A 36 -8.90 -2.49 4.37
CA ILE A 36 -9.57 -1.20 4.56
C ILE A 36 -8.51 -0.14 4.77
N ILE A 37 -8.52 0.89 3.93
CA ILE A 37 -7.61 2.03 4.05
C ILE A 37 -8.39 3.16 4.70
N CYS A 38 -8.07 3.49 5.96
CA CYS A 38 -8.81 4.47 6.74
C CYS A 38 -7.90 5.36 7.59
N GLY A 39 -8.48 6.36 8.25
CA GLY A 39 -7.76 7.34 9.03
C GLY A 39 -7.37 8.57 8.23
N LYS A 40 -6.73 9.54 8.90
CA LYS A 40 -6.22 10.75 8.25
C LYS A 40 -5.10 10.36 7.26
N GLU A 41 -5.10 10.98 6.08
CA GLU A 41 -4.02 10.81 5.11
C GLU A 41 -2.66 11.24 5.70
N SER A 42 -1.62 10.51 5.32
CA SER A 42 -0.23 10.78 5.67
C SER A 42 0.34 11.92 4.83
N ASP A 43 1.37 12.61 5.32
CA ASP A 43 2.08 13.65 4.57
C ASP A 43 2.78 13.11 3.29
N HIS A 44 2.90 11.77 3.20
CA HIS A 44 3.48 11.05 2.08
C HIS A 44 2.43 10.55 1.07
N PHE A 45 1.13 10.75 1.32
CA PHE A 45 0.04 10.25 0.49
C PHE A 45 -0.05 8.72 0.42
N ALA A 46 0.36 8.00 1.46
CA ALA A 46 0.34 6.54 1.50
C ALA A 46 -1.05 5.92 1.24
N GLY A 47 -2.13 6.52 1.74
CA GLY A 47 -3.50 6.06 1.47
C GLY A 47 -3.86 6.20 -0.01
N GLN A 48 -3.69 7.41 -0.56
CA GLN A 48 -3.87 7.71 -1.97
C GLN A 48 -3.00 6.81 -2.86
N SER A 49 -1.73 6.57 -2.51
CA SER A 49 -0.83 5.70 -3.27
C SER A 49 -1.30 4.24 -3.28
N LEU A 50 -1.86 3.72 -2.18
CA LEU A 50 -2.46 2.39 -2.16
C LEU A 50 -3.69 2.31 -3.08
N LEU A 51 -4.54 3.34 -3.10
CA LEU A 51 -5.69 3.40 -3.99
C LEU A 51 -5.25 3.49 -5.46
N ALA A 52 -4.25 4.32 -5.76
CA ALA A 52 -3.69 4.43 -7.09
C ALA A 52 -3.06 3.11 -7.57
N LEU A 53 -2.40 2.37 -6.66
CA LEU A 53 -1.91 1.02 -6.93
C LEU A 53 -3.06 0.06 -7.25
N ALA A 54 -4.14 0.11 -6.48
CA ALA A 54 -5.33 -0.72 -6.71
C ALA A 54 -5.95 -0.49 -8.09
N GLU A 55 -6.06 0.77 -8.49
CA GLU A 55 -6.70 1.20 -9.73
C GLU A 55 -5.80 0.98 -10.96
N ASN A 56 -4.52 1.33 -10.84
CA ASN A 56 -3.64 1.50 -12.00
C ASN A 56 -2.42 0.57 -12.00
N GLY A 57 -2.16 -0.15 -10.91
CA GLY A 57 -0.99 -0.98 -10.76
C GLY A 57 0.33 -0.19 -10.76
N VAL A 58 1.37 -0.81 -11.30
CA VAL A 58 2.71 -0.22 -11.39
C VAL A 58 3.20 -0.17 -12.84
N SER A 59 3.94 0.90 -13.17
CA SER A 59 4.77 0.97 -14.36
C SER A 59 6.12 0.33 -14.06
N THR A 60 6.65 -0.45 -14.99
CA THR A 60 7.99 -1.06 -14.93
C THR A 60 9.01 -0.34 -15.82
N PHE A 61 8.64 0.81 -16.39
CA PHE A 61 9.52 1.57 -17.27
C PHE A 61 10.76 2.05 -16.51
N GLY A 62 11.95 1.84 -17.09
CA GLY A 62 13.21 2.23 -16.46
C GLY A 62 13.70 1.30 -15.35
N GLY A 63 13.12 0.10 -15.19
CA GLY A 63 13.59 -0.92 -14.25
C GLY A 63 13.06 -0.78 -12.83
N SER A 64 12.29 0.28 -12.54
CA SER A 64 11.59 0.46 -11.25
C SER A 64 10.10 0.22 -11.39
N LYS A 65 9.47 -0.26 -10.31
CA LYS A 65 8.04 -0.52 -10.17
C LYS A 65 7.36 0.68 -9.51
N LYS A 66 7.08 1.70 -10.32
CA LYS A 66 6.46 2.94 -9.87
C LYS A 66 4.94 2.82 -9.87
N ILE A 67 4.27 3.17 -8.77
CA ILE A 67 2.81 3.24 -8.69
C ILE A 67 2.29 4.31 -9.67
N ILE A 68 1.40 3.90 -10.56
CA ILE A 68 0.80 4.79 -11.56
C ILE A 68 -0.30 5.62 -10.87
N GLY A 69 -0.31 6.93 -11.08
CA GLY A 69 -1.32 7.84 -10.48
C GLY A 69 -1.05 8.24 -9.03
N SER A 70 0.03 7.76 -8.41
CA SER A 70 0.40 8.17 -7.05
C SER A 70 0.89 9.62 -6.98
N GLU A 71 0.42 10.36 -5.97
CA GLU A 71 0.84 11.72 -5.64
C GLU A 71 2.07 11.77 -4.70
N GLY A 72 2.44 10.63 -4.11
CA GLY A 72 3.65 10.46 -3.31
C GLY A 72 4.94 10.85 -4.05
N VAL A 73 5.99 11.18 -3.30
CA VAL A 73 7.25 11.73 -3.84
C VAL A 73 8.10 10.63 -4.48
N ILE A 74 8.15 9.46 -3.85
CA ILE A 74 8.91 8.29 -4.29
C ILE A 74 8.07 7.00 -4.19
N PRO A 75 6.98 6.88 -4.98
CA PRO A 75 6.04 5.77 -4.89
C PRO A 75 6.53 4.55 -5.67
N TYR A 76 7.62 3.97 -5.20
CA TYR A 76 8.28 2.83 -5.83
C TYR A 76 8.22 1.61 -4.92
N LEU A 77 7.86 0.46 -5.49
CA LEU A 77 7.73 -0.83 -4.80
C LEU A 77 8.85 -1.78 -5.21
N ASP A 78 10.09 -1.30 -5.18
CA ASP A 78 11.22 -2.01 -5.77
C ASP A 78 11.75 -3.17 -4.95
N GLU A 79 11.45 -3.24 -3.66
CA GLU A 79 11.94 -4.29 -2.77
C GLU A 79 11.16 -5.59 -2.97
N ILE A 80 9.87 -5.54 -3.34
CA ILE A 80 9.06 -6.76 -3.53
C ILE A 80 8.99 -7.21 -5.01
N PRO A 81 8.78 -8.50 -5.32
CA PRO A 81 8.66 -8.96 -6.69
C PRO A 81 7.36 -8.48 -7.35
N ALA A 82 7.38 -8.29 -8.67
CA ALA A 82 6.17 -7.89 -9.42
C ALA A 82 5.02 -8.90 -9.28
N THR A 83 5.33 -10.18 -9.15
CA THR A 83 4.36 -11.26 -8.92
C THR A 83 3.61 -11.09 -7.60
N ALA A 84 4.26 -10.58 -6.55
CA ALA A 84 3.59 -10.26 -5.29
C ALA A 84 2.58 -9.12 -5.46
N ILE A 85 2.97 -8.06 -6.19
CA ILE A 85 2.07 -6.94 -6.49
C ILE A 85 0.86 -7.45 -7.30
N SER A 86 1.09 -8.25 -8.34
CA SER A 86 0.01 -8.82 -9.15
C SER A 86 -0.92 -9.74 -8.35
N ARG A 87 -0.37 -10.55 -7.43
CA ARG A 87 -1.18 -11.39 -6.54
C ARG A 87 -2.02 -10.55 -5.58
N PHE A 88 -1.42 -9.54 -4.96
CA PHE A 88 -2.12 -8.62 -4.07
C PHE A 88 -3.32 -7.96 -4.77
N LEU A 89 -3.11 -7.42 -5.97
CA LEU A 89 -4.17 -6.77 -6.76
C LEU A 89 -5.30 -7.72 -7.19
N ARG A 90 -4.99 -9.01 -7.38
CA ARG A 90 -5.98 -10.02 -7.78
C ARG A 90 -6.79 -10.55 -6.60
N GLU A 91 -6.16 -10.70 -5.44
CA GLU A 91 -6.75 -11.43 -4.32
C GLU A 91 -7.31 -10.57 -3.19
N ILE A 92 -6.92 -9.29 -3.12
CA ILE A 92 -7.29 -8.42 -2.01
C ILE A 92 -8.31 -7.38 -2.48
N GLU A 93 -9.49 -7.42 -1.86
CA GLU A 93 -10.49 -6.37 -1.99
C GLU A 93 -10.05 -5.14 -1.19
N ILE A 94 -9.96 -3.99 -1.86
CA ILE A 94 -9.53 -2.73 -1.24
C ILE A 94 -10.76 -1.84 -1.04
N ILE A 95 -10.97 -1.42 0.21
CA ILE A 95 -12.05 -0.51 0.59
C ILE A 95 -11.45 0.84 0.95
N ASP A 96 -11.86 1.87 0.21
CA ASP A 96 -11.45 3.25 0.43
C ASP A 96 -12.31 3.89 1.53
N LEU A 97 -11.65 4.25 2.63
CA LEU A 97 -12.16 5.10 3.69
C LEU A 97 -11.10 6.15 4.09
N VAL A 98 -10.20 6.55 3.17
CA VAL A 98 -9.18 7.56 3.43
C VAL A 98 -9.86 8.86 3.90
N GLY A 99 -9.33 9.45 4.97
CA GLY A 99 -9.91 10.61 5.65
C GLY A 99 -10.99 10.27 6.69
N THR A 100 -11.49 9.04 6.75
CA THR A 100 -12.51 8.62 7.74
C THR A 100 -11.86 8.16 9.03
N THR A 101 -12.21 8.80 10.15
CA THR A 101 -11.76 8.41 11.51
C THR A 101 -12.90 7.93 12.41
N ASP A 102 -14.12 7.82 11.90
CA ASP A 102 -15.25 7.33 12.66
C ASP A 102 -15.17 5.80 12.81
N SER A 103 -15.02 5.33 14.04
CA SER A 103 -14.91 3.89 14.33
C SER A 103 -16.17 3.09 13.98
N VAL A 104 -17.36 3.71 14.00
CA VAL A 104 -18.61 3.03 13.65
C VAL A 104 -18.62 2.73 12.15
N VAL A 105 -18.25 3.71 11.32
CA VAL A 105 -18.14 3.54 9.86
C VAL A 105 -17.08 2.50 9.51
N ILE A 106 -15.91 2.57 10.17
CA ILE A 106 -14.83 1.61 9.95
C ILE A 106 -15.25 0.20 10.37
N GLN A 107 -15.93 0.04 11.51
CA GLN A 107 -16.42 -1.27 11.95
C GLN A 107 -17.46 -1.86 10.99
N GLN A 108 -18.37 -1.04 10.46
CA GLN A 108 -19.35 -1.47 9.46
C GLN A 108 -18.66 -1.98 8.18
N ALA A 109 -17.59 -1.32 7.73
CA ALA A 109 -16.80 -1.79 6.61
C ALA A 109 -16.11 -3.13 6.90
N ILE A 110 -15.54 -3.29 8.10
CA ILE A 110 -14.96 -4.58 8.55
C ILE A 110 -16.02 -5.69 8.50
N ASP A 111 -17.20 -5.43 9.05
CA ASP A 111 -18.29 -6.41 9.13
C ASP A 111 -18.88 -6.75 7.75
N SER A 112 -18.65 -5.91 6.74
CA SER A 112 -19.08 -6.14 5.35
C SER A 112 -18.12 -6.98 4.50
N CYS A 113 -16.86 -7.14 4.93
CA CYS A 113 -15.86 -7.90 4.18
C CYS A 113 -16.25 -9.39 4.12
N SER A 114 -16.23 -9.98 2.91
CA SER A 114 -16.80 -11.31 2.65
C SER A 114 -15.89 -12.51 2.98
N GLY A 115 -14.71 -12.30 3.58
CA GLY A 115 -13.84 -13.38 4.08
C GLY A 115 -13.51 -14.46 3.04
N LYS A 116 -13.46 -14.11 1.75
CA LYS A 116 -13.23 -15.07 0.66
C LYS A 116 -11.91 -15.81 0.87
N GLU A 117 -11.94 -17.13 0.74
CA GLU A 117 -10.73 -17.93 0.71
C GLU A 117 -9.91 -17.61 -0.54
N ARG A 118 -8.60 -17.48 -0.36
CA ARG A 118 -7.64 -17.25 -1.45
C ARG A 118 -7.10 -18.59 -1.93
N SER A 119 -7.08 -18.77 -3.25
CA SER A 119 -6.80 -20.05 -3.89
C SER A 119 -5.34 -20.26 -4.29
N GLU A 120 -4.50 -19.22 -4.31
CA GLU A 120 -3.10 -19.36 -4.71
C GLU A 120 -2.19 -19.78 -3.56
N THR A 121 -1.21 -20.62 -3.90
CA THR A 121 -0.23 -21.16 -2.96
C THR A 121 0.53 -20.02 -2.25
N PRO A 122 0.74 -20.10 -0.93
CA PRO A 122 1.37 -19.03 -0.15
C PRO A 122 2.83 -18.73 -0.50
N GLU A 123 3.54 -19.65 -1.16
CA GLU A 123 4.98 -19.56 -1.36
C GLU A 123 5.37 -18.47 -2.38
N LEU A 124 5.50 -17.25 -1.88
CA LEU A 124 6.27 -16.17 -2.49
C LEU A 124 7.51 -15.93 -1.62
N SER A 125 8.69 -16.07 -2.19
CA SER A 125 9.91 -15.60 -1.54
C SER A 125 9.87 -14.07 -1.50
N MET A 126 9.64 -13.52 -0.30
CA MET A 126 9.66 -12.08 -0.05
C MET A 126 11.00 -11.70 0.57
N PRO A 127 11.71 -10.70 0.03
CA PRO A 127 12.92 -10.22 0.66
C PRO A 127 12.62 -9.39 1.91
N GLU A 128 13.64 -9.16 2.72
CA GLU A 128 13.56 -8.24 3.85
C GLU A 128 13.48 -6.79 3.34
N ILE A 129 12.49 -6.03 3.83
CA ILE A 129 12.31 -4.63 3.45
C ILE A 129 13.04 -3.74 4.47
N HIS A 130 14.20 -3.22 4.07
CA HIS A 130 15.01 -2.33 4.91
C HIS A 130 14.56 -0.86 4.81
N GLU A 131 14.49 -0.17 5.94
CA GLU A 131 14.07 1.24 6.04
C GLU A 131 14.99 2.26 5.33
N HIS A 132 16.16 1.82 4.85
CA HIS A 132 17.12 2.67 4.14
C HIS A 132 17.13 2.43 2.62
N SER A 133 16.29 1.54 2.10
CA SER A 133 16.21 1.25 0.66
C SER A 133 15.84 2.49 -0.16
N TRP A 134 15.09 3.43 0.43
CA TRP A 134 14.70 4.69 -0.22
C TRP A 134 15.88 5.58 -0.65
N LYS A 135 17.08 5.40 -0.05
CA LYS A 135 18.27 6.21 -0.38
C LYS A 135 18.66 6.12 -1.85
N LYS A 136 18.31 5.03 -2.54
CA LYS A 136 18.55 4.91 -3.99
C LYS A 136 17.78 5.95 -4.82
N TYR A 137 16.74 6.57 -4.24
CA TYR A 137 15.93 7.63 -4.87
C TYR A 137 16.27 9.05 -4.38
N GLU A 138 17.42 9.25 -3.72
CA GLU A 138 17.76 10.54 -3.13
C GLU A 138 17.77 11.68 -4.17
N ASN A 139 18.20 11.38 -5.40
CA ASN A 139 18.22 12.34 -6.50
C ASN A 139 16.80 12.74 -6.94
N GLU A 140 15.88 11.79 -7.02
CA GLU A 140 14.47 11.97 -7.33
C GLU A 140 13.79 12.81 -6.25
N VAL A 141 14.07 12.52 -4.97
CA VAL A 141 13.57 13.32 -3.85
C VAL A 141 14.02 14.78 -3.98
N LYS A 142 15.33 15.01 -4.18
CA LYS A 142 15.87 16.37 -4.38
C LYS A 142 15.21 17.08 -5.55
N LYS A 143 15.06 16.39 -6.70
CA LYS A 143 14.42 16.94 -7.90
C LYS A 143 12.95 17.28 -7.67
N ASN A 144 12.19 16.40 -7.04
CA ASN A 144 10.76 16.57 -6.80
C ASN A 144 10.49 17.69 -5.80
N ILE A 145 11.25 17.77 -4.69
CA ILE A 145 11.15 18.88 -3.73
C ILE A 145 11.46 20.22 -4.42
N MET A 146 12.56 20.29 -5.17
CA MET A 146 12.93 21.51 -5.91
C MET A 146 11.86 21.93 -6.93
N SER A 147 11.18 20.97 -7.56
CA SER A 147 10.09 21.26 -8.50
C SER A 147 8.82 21.79 -7.82
N LYS A 148 8.49 21.30 -6.60
CA LYS A 148 7.34 21.77 -5.83
C LYS A 148 7.54 23.21 -5.35
N ILE A 149 8.77 23.56 -4.94
CA ILE A 149 9.13 24.94 -4.55
C ILE A 149 8.97 25.93 -5.71
N LYS A 150 9.27 25.51 -6.95
CA LYS A 150 9.12 26.39 -8.14
C LYS A 150 7.66 26.58 -8.59
N LYS A 151 6.71 25.81 -8.06
CA LYS A 151 5.29 25.82 -8.47
C LYS A 151 4.36 26.46 -7.43
N GLY A 152 4.85 26.72 -6.22
CA GLY A 152 4.13 27.49 -5.18
C GLY A 152 4.60 28.93 -5.15
#